data_AF-A0A1K0FIB2-F1
#
_entry.id   AF-A0A1K0FIB2-F1
#
_cell.length_a   1.000
_cell.length_b   1.000
_cell.length_c   1.000
_cell.angle_alpha   90.00
_cell.angle_beta   90.00
_cell.angle_gamma   90.00
#
_symmetry.space_group_name_H-M   'P 1'
#
loop_
_entity.id
_entity.type
_entity.pdbx_description
1 polymer ?
#
loop_
_entity_poly.entity_id
_entity_poly.type
_entity_poly.pdbx_seq_one_letter_code
_entity_poly.pdbx_strand_id
1 'polypeptide(L)'
;MILSVEPSALTSYARQLDRAREDVSTIKAYIAKNAEGGTGGELISIAREGHTHAVEVIDGTFYRLACLLETSSPELDKAADYYQRTDLVAAARVDGTLPPGRGQCPTPLEYELASNVCKPGLFADPRFPESHLKPPPEPENPSNPLGWMDYLSLSSWAAKGCDIIFGFDPIGEMQEKLFGDWEALASMQAVLTNSGSALHDLAANIQSGATTLQSTWRGNAGDTAYRYFTDLATAVDALKDPLNKIGEAYRVMAESVWAAGEAVGGALKGLIDSAVVAGIAAAAGTITAETGVGAVVGYGIAGVEVANMLRLWGEATKFAQNATAAVLLFRSVLTGTLSDLEMVKLPVIGGGAGYDHPLAGAGQHG
;
A
#
# COMPACT_ATOMS: atom_id res chain seq x y z
N MET A 1 41.77 17.48 -10.53
CA MET A 1 41.50 16.37 -9.58
C MET A 1 42.39 15.20 -10.00
N ILE A 2 42.93 14.40 -9.07
CA ILE A 2 43.76 13.23 -9.40
C ILE A 2 42.84 12.00 -9.37
N LEU A 3 42.82 11.23 -10.47
CA LEU A 3 42.11 9.94 -10.53
C LEU A 3 42.71 8.96 -9.52
N SER A 4 41.87 8.33 -8.72
CA SER A 4 42.22 7.23 -7.83
C SER A 4 41.07 6.22 -7.86
N VAL A 5 41.36 4.94 -8.06
CA VAL A 5 40.32 3.92 -8.13
C VAL A 5 40.83 2.59 -7.59
N GLU A 6 40.00 1.93 -6.79
CA GLU A 6 40.20 0.54 -6.38
C GLU A 6 39.20 -0.36 -7.13
N PRO A 7 39.61 -1.10 -8.17
CA PRO A 7 38.66 -1.88 -8.97
C PRO A 7 37.89 -2.94 -8.18
N SER A 8 38.48 -3.54 -7.14
CA SER A 8 37.79 -4.48 -6.25
C SER A 8 36.62 -3.86 -5.49
N ALA A 9 36.67 -2.54 -5.23
CA ALA A 9 35.59 -1.81 -4.57
C ALA A 9 34.36 -1.69 -5.49
N LEU A 10 34.57 -1.49 -6.80
CA LEU A 10 33.49 -1.41 -7.79
C LEU A 10 32.74 -2.74 -7.89
N THR A 11 33.46 -3.86 -8.05
CA THR A 11 32.85 -5.21 -8.05
C THR A 11 32.17 -5.54 -6.71
N SER A 12 32.72 -5.07 -5.58
CA SER A 12 32.09 -5.29 -4.26
C SER A 12 30.77 -4.53 -4.13
N TYR A 13 30.71 -3.30 -4.66
CA TYR A 13 29.46 -2.54 -4.70
C TYR A 13 28.45 -3.12 -5.70
N ALA A 14 28.90 -3.62 -6.86
CA ALA A 14 28.06 -4.35 -7.81
C ALA A 14 27.31 -5.50 -7.13
N ARG A 15 28.03 -6.34 -6.36
CA ARG A 15 27.42 -7.40 -5.55
C ARG A 15 26.45 -6.90 -4.48
N GLN A 16 26.66 -5.70 -3.95
CA GLN A 16 25.71 -5.08 -3.02
C GLN A 16 24.42 -4.67 -3.73
N LEU A 17 24.50 -4.15 -4.96
CA LEU A 17 23.33 -3.86 -5.79
C LEU A 17 22.59 -5.14 -6.21
N ASP A 18 23.29 -6.25 -6.43
CA ASP A 18 22.67 -7.55 -6.70
C ASP A 18 21.80 -8.01 -5.51
N ARG A 19 22.31 -7.88 -4.28
CA ARG A 19 21.52 -8.15 -3.06
C ARG A 19 20.36 -7.18 -2.91
N ALA A 20 20.56 -5.90 -3.21
CA ALA A 20 19.47 -4.92 -3.22
C ALA A 20 18.36 -5.31 -4.23
N ARG A 21 18.71 -5.87 -5.39
CA ARG A 21 17.73 -6.39 -6.36
C ARG A 21 16.96 -7.60 -5.80
N GLU A 22 17.64 -8.48 -5.09
CA GLU A 22 17.02 -9.61 -4.39
C GLU A 22 16.03 -9.10 -3.32
N ASP A 23 16.43 -8.12 -2.51
CA ASP A 23 15.55 -7.47 -1.52
C ASP A 23 14.28 -6.88 -2.18
N VAL A 24 14.42 -6.17 -3.30
CA VAL A 24 13.26 -5.64 -4.06
C VAL A 24 12.33 -6.76 -4.50
N SER A 25 12.89 -7.88 -4.96
CA SER A 25 12.12 -9.06 -5.38
C SER A 25 11.38 -9.69 -4.19
N THR A 26 12.01 -9.75 -3.03
CA THR A 26 11.41 -10.24 -1.78
C THR A 26 10.27 -9.32 -1.31
N ILE A 27 10.46 -8.00 -1.32
CA ILE A 27 9.40 -7.04 -0.96
C ILE A 27 8.22 -7.15 -1.95
N LYS A 28 8.51 -7.25 -3.25
CA LYS A 28 7.50 -7.45 -4.30
C LYS A 28 6.68 -8.72 -4.05
N ALA A 29 7.36 -9.85 -3.79
CA ALA A 29 6.69 -11.12 -3.51
C ALA A 29 5.86 -11.05 -2.22
N TYR A 30 6.33 -10.34 -1.21
CA TYR A 30 5.60 -10.09 0.03
C TYR A 30 4.29 -9.31 -0.23
N ILE A 31 4.32 -8.24 -1.04
CA ILE A 31 3.10 -7.51 -1.40
C ILE A 31 2.15 -8.41 -2.18
N ALA A 32 2.63 -9.10 -3.23
CA ALA A 32 1.81 -9.95 -4.08
C ALA A 32 1.10 -11.06 -3.27
N LYS A 33 1.83 -11.71 -2.35
CA LYS A 33 1.28 -12.75 -1.47
C LYS A 33 0.13 -12.25 -0.59
N ASN A 34 0.18 -11.00 -0.13
CA ASN A 34 -0.83 -10.44 0.76
C ASN A 34 -1.90 -9.61 0.01
N ALA A 35 -1.72 -9.39 -1.30
CA ALA A 35 -2.69 -8.71 -2.15
C ALA A 35 -3.81 -9.65 -2.64
N GLU A 36 -3.70 -10.96 -2.44
CA GLU A 36 -4.77 -11.92 -2.74
C GLU A 36 -5.90 -11.76 -1.69
N GLY A 37 -6.90 -10.92 -1.96
CA GLY A 37 -7.89 -10.61 -0.93
C GLY A 37 -9.15 -9.87 -1.38
N GLY A 38 -10.25 -10.10 -0.65
CA GLY A 38 -11.52 -9.37 -0.77
C GLY A 38 -12.50 -10.00 -1.78
N THR A 39 -13.51 -10.72 -1.28
CA THR A 39 -14.65 -11.25 -2.08
C THR A 39 -15.99 -10.89 -1.45
N GLY A 40 -17.01 -10.66 -2.28
CA GLY A 40 -18.42 -10.52 -1.85
C GLY A 40 -18.93 -9.06 -1.75
N GLY A 41 -20.18 -8.83 -2.14
CA GLY A 41 -20.91 -7.55 -2.02
C GLY A 41 -20.53 -6.45 -3.02
N GLU A 42 -21.43 -5.47 -3.14
CA GLU A 42 -21.32 -4.37 -4.11
C GLU A 42 -20.16 -3.43 -3.79
N LEU A 43 -20.03 -3.01 -2.53
CA LEU A 43 -18.98 -2.07 -2.14
C LEU A 43 -17.58 -2.66 -2.29
N ILE A 44 -17.38 -3.96 -2.01
CA ILE A 44 -16.07 -4.59 -2.26
C ILE A 44 -15.78 -4.62 -3.75
N SER A 45 -16.79 -4.79 -4.61
CA SER A 45 -16.60 -4.87 -6.04
C SER A 45 -16.10 -3.53 -6.58
N ILE A 46 -16.59 -2.42 -6.02
CA ILE A 46 -16.11 -1.06 -6.31
C ILE A 46 -14.69 -0.86 -5.77
N ALA A 47 -14.39 -1.32 -4.55
CA ALA A 47 -13.06 -1.23 -3.96
C ALA A 47 -12.02 -2.08 -4.71
N ARG A 48 -12.43 -3.25 -5.22
CA ARG A 48 -11.59 -4.22 -5.91
C ARG A 48 -10.96 -3.64 -7.17
N GLU A 49 -11.69 -2.85 -7.95
CA GLU A 49 -11.14 -2.18 -9.13
C GLU A 49 -9.95 -1.27 -8.75
N GLY A 50 -10.12 -0.46 -7.69
CA GLY A 50 -9.05 0.38 -7.17
C GLY A 50 -7.89 -0.43 -6.61
N HIS A 51 -8.19 -1.52 -5.90
CA HIS A 51 -7.19 -2.42 -5.36
C HIS A 51 -6.33 -3.08 -6.45
N THR A 52 -6.95 -3.66 -7.47
CA THR A 52 -6.25 -4.28 -8.61
C THR A 52 -5.33 -3.27 -9.29
N HIS A 53 -5.84 -2.07 -9.56
CA HIS A 53 -5.02 -1.02 -10.18
C HIS A 53 -3.84 -0.61 -9.28
N ALA A 54 -4.05 -0.47 -7.98
CA ALA A 54 -2.98 -0.15 -7.04
C ALA A 54 -1.89 -1.23 -7.02
N VAL A 55 -2.27 -2.50 -6.99
CA VAL A 55 -1.34 -3.63 -7.02
C VAL A 55 -0.54 -3.64 -8.32
N GLU A 56 -1.17 -3.41 -9.47
CA GLU A 56 -0.50 -3.33 -10.78
C GLU A 56 0.54 -2.21 -10.84
N VAL A 57 0.20 -1.00 -10.38
CA VAL A 57 1.11 0.15 -10.40
C VAL A 57 2.28 -0.04 -9.41
N ILE A 58 2.02 -0.61 -8.24
CA ILE A 58 3.06 -0.97 -7.27
C ILE A 58 3.98 -2.04 -7.88
N ASP A 59 3.43 -3.12 -8.44
CA ASP A 59 4.19 -4.19 -9.09
C ASP A 59 5.12 -3.64 -10.19
N GLY A 60 4.57 -2.80 -11.07
CA GLY A 60 5.32 -2.14 -12.14
C GLY A 60 6.42 -1.22 -11.63
N THR A 61 6.21 -0.54 -10.49
CA THR A 61 7.23 0.31 -9.86
C THR A 61 8.39 -0.51 -9.29
N PHE A 62 8.08 -1.59 -8.58
CA PHE A 62 9.09 -2.51 -8.04
C PHE A 62 9.84 -3.24 -9.17
N TYR A 63 9.15 -3.61 -10.25
CA TYR A 63 9.77 -4.19 -11.43
C TYR A 63 10.78 -3.24 -12.09
N ARG A 64 10.41 -1.97 -12.27
CA ARG A 64 11.33 -0.94 -12.81
C ARG A 64 12.56 -0.76 -11.92
N LEU A 65 12.38 -0.74 -10.59
CA LEU A 65 13.49 -0.65 -9.65
C LEU A 65 14.42 -1.89 -9.73
N ALA A 66 13.85 -3.10 -9.76
CA ALA A 66 14.63 -4.33 -9.91
C ALA A 66 15.45 -4.34 -11.21
N CYS A 67 14.84 -3.94 -12.34
CA CYS A 67 15.53 -3.81 -13.62
C CYS A 67 16.67 -2.78 -13.56
N LEU A 68 16.47 -1.68 -12.84
CA LEU A 68 17.48 -0.64 -12.69
C LEU A 68 18.70 -1.12 -11.90
N LEU A 69 18.47 -1.84 -10.80
CA LEU A 69 19.54 -2.45 -10.01
C LEU A 69 20.27 -3.55 -10.80
N GLU A 70 19.51 -4.38 -11.53
CA GLU A 70 20.05 -5.43 -12.42
C GLU A 70 20.94 -4.87 -13.52
N THR A 71 20.61 -3.69 -14.06
CA THR A 71 21.42 -3.04 -15.10
C THR A 71 22.59 -2.26 -14.52
N SER A 72 22.51 -1.78 -13.27
CA SER A 72 23.59 -1.02 -12.61
C SER A 72 24.79 -1.87 -12.22
N SER A 73 24.55 -3.10 -11.74
CA SER A 73 25.61 -4.00 -11.26
C SER A 73 26.63 -4.37 -12.37
N PRO A 74 26.21 -4.83 -13.57
CA PRO A 74 27.13 -5.10 -14.68
C PRO A 74 27.93 -3.88 -15.17
N GLU A 75 27.38 -2.66 -15.07
CA GLU A 75 28.12 -1.45 -15.46
C GLU A 75 29.27 -1.12 -14.50
N LEU A 76 29.09 -1.37 -13.20
CA LEU A 76 30.18 -1.27 -12.22
C LEU A 76 31.27 -2.32 -12.49
N ASP A 77 30.89 -3.54 -12.85
CA ASP A 77 31.85 -4.58 -13.22
C ASP A 77 32.62 -4.23 -14.50
N LYS A 78 31.96 -3.70 -15.53
CA LYS A 78 32.64 -3.22 -16.74
C LYS A 78 33.61 -2.07 -16.42
N ALA A 79 33.23 -1.15 -15.54
CA ALA A 79 34.13 -0.09 -15.08
C ALA A 79 35.32 -0.65 -14.29
N ALA A 80 35.10 -1.64 -13.41
CA ALA A 80 36.17 -2.33 -12.71
C ALA A 80 37.15 -2.99 -13.70
N ASP A 81 36.64 -3.73 -14.68
CA ASP A 81 37.43 -4.37 -15.73
C ASP A 81 38.26 -3.37 -16.54
N TYR A 82 37.66 -2.22 -16.90
CA TYR A 82 38.37 -1.14 -17.58
C TYR A 82 39.57 -0.65 -16.77
N TYR A 83 39.38 -0.35 -15.48
CA TYR A 83 40.46 0.15 -14.62
C TYR A 83 41.52 -0.91 -14.29
N GLN A 84 41.16 -2.20 -14.29
CA GLN A 84 42.14 -3.29 -14.14
C GLN A 84 43.04 -3.44 -15.36
N ARG A 85 42.51 -3.18 -16.56
CA ARG A 85 43.23 -3.38 -17.83
C ARG A 85 43.91 -2.13 -18.36
N THR A 86 43.58 -0.95 -17.81
CA THR A 86 44.07 0.34 -18.31
C THR A 86 45.07 0.96 -17.35
N ASP A 87 46.20 1.42 -17.87
CA ASP A 87 47.16 2.21 -17.10
C ASP A 87 46.50 3.45 -16.48
N LEU A 88 46.78 3.75 -15.21
CA LEU A 88 46.13 4.84 -14.47
C LEU A 88 46.36 6.22 -15.11
N VAL A 89 47.49 6.47 -15.79
CA VAL A 89 47.74 7.74 -16.48
C VAL A 89 46.90 7.84 -17.75
N ALA A 90 46.72 6.73 -18.47
CA ALA A 90 45.77 6.67 -19.58
C ALA A 90 44.33 6.85 -19.10
N ALA A 91 43.92 6.16 -18.04
CA ALA A 91 42.59 6.28 -17.46
C ALA A 91 42.30 7.70 -16.95
N ALA A 92 43.29 8.36 -16.33
CA ALA A 92 43.15 9.74 -15.85
C ALA A 92 42.95 10.74 -17.00
N ARG A 93 43.57 10.50 -18.16
CA ARG A 93 43.35 11.33 -19.36
C ARG A 93 41.92 11.20 -19.87
N VAL A 94 41.39 9.98 -19.89
CA VAL A 94 40.00 9.72 -20.26
C VAL A 94 39.05 10.37 -19.25
N ASP A 95 39.24 10.13 -17.96
CA ASP A 95 38.41 10.68 -16.88
C ASP A 95 38.34 12.21 -16.95
N GLY A 96 39.47 12.86 -17.26
CA GLY A 96 39.54 14.31 -17.45
C GLY A 96 38.71 14.86 -18.62
N THR A 97 38.23 14.00 -19.54
CA THR A 97 37.31 14.40 -20.62
C THR A 97 35.84 14.34 -20.22
N LEU A 98 35.52 13.66 -19.13
CA LEU A 98 34.15 13.54 -18.62
C LEU A 98 33.71 14.86 -17.97
N PRO A 99 32.40 15.18 -17.95
CA PRO A 99 31.89 16.32 -17.22
C PRO A 99 32.32 16.26 -15.75
N PRO A 100 32.76 17.38 -15.14
CA PRO A 100 33.16 17.37 -13.74
C PRO A 100 31.97 17.01 -12.86
N GLY A 101 32.22 16.10 -11.91
CA GLY A 101 31.27 15.80 -10.85
C GLY A 101 30.93 17.08 -10.08
N ARG A 102 29.64 17.40 -9.97
CA ARG A 102 29.19 18.51 -9.13
C ARG A 102 29.01 17.99 -7.72
N GLY A 103 29.63 18.66 -6.76
CA GLY A 103 29.34 18.43 -5.34
C GLY A 103 27.84 18.54 -5.08
N GLN A 104 27.34 17.69 -4.20
CA GLN A 104 25.97 17.71 -3.73
C GLN A 104 25.95 17.91 -2.21
N CYS A 105 24.88 18.51 -1.70
CA CYS A 105 24.65 18.55 -0.27
C CYS A 105 24.38 17.13 0.23
N PRO A 106 24.84 16.76 1.44
CA PRO A 106 24.48 15.49 2.03
C PRO A 106 22.96 15.33 2.13
N THR A 107 22.46 14.15 1.79
CA THR A 107 21.07 13.74 1.87
C THR A 107 20.68 13.35 3.30
N PRO A 108 19.37 13.28 3.62
CA PRO A 108 18.90 12.74 4.90
C PRO A 108 19.47 11.35 5.21
N LEU A 109 19.54 10.45 4.21
CA LEU A 109 20.13 9.11 4.36
C LEU A 109 21.62 9.16 4.73
N GLU A 110 22.39 10.09 4.14
CA GLU A 110 23.80 10.27 4.52
C GLU A 110 23.96 10.76 5.95
N TYR A 111 23.11 11.69 6.41
CA TYR A 111 23.12 12.13 7.81
C TYR A 111 22.77 11.01 8.77
N GLU A 112 21.77 10.20 8.41
CA GLU A 112 21.35 9.03 9.18
C GLU A 112 22.47 8.00 9.29
N LEU A 113 23.08 7.63 8.16
CA LEU A 113 24.22 6.69 8.13
C LEU A 113 25.44 7.22 8.88
N ALA A 114 25.71 8.54 8.81
CA ALA A 114 26.81 9.16 9.54
C ALA A 114 26.61 9.12 11.07
N SER A 115 25.37 8.98 11.54
CA SER A 115 25.03 8.85 12.95
C SER A 115 25.23 7.42 13.51
N ASN A 116 25.51 6.43 12.65
CA ASN A 116 25.74 5.05 13.07
C ASN A 116 27.02 4.94 13.91
N VAL A 117 26.87 4.46 15.16
CA VAL A 117 27.99 4.24 16.09
C VAL A 117 28.94 3.18 15.56
N CYS A 118 28.40 2.09 15.01
CA CYS A 118 29.17 1.00 14.42
C CYS A 118 29.17 1.16 12.90
N LYS A 119 30.35 1.38 12.32
CA LYS A 119 30.47 1.40 10.86
C LYS A 119 30.35 -0.04 10.32
N PRO A 120 29.50 -0.28 9.32
CA PRO A 120 29.43 -1.59 8.67
C PRO A 120 30.78 -1.92 8.00
N GLY A 121 31.00 -3.20 7.72
CA GLY A 121 32.09 -3.60 6.81
C GLY A 121 31.94 -2.93 5.44
N LEU A 122 33.05 -2.82 4.70
CA LEU A 122 33.01 -2.25 3.34
C LEU A 122 32.02 -3.02 2.47
N PHE A 123 31.06 -2.30 1.87
CA PHE A 123 30.01 -2.87 1.01
C PHE A 123 29.13 -3.95 1.68
N ALA A 124 29.15 -4.01 3.02
CA ALA A 124 28.18 -4.76 3.79
C ALA A 124 26.89 -3.94 3.92
N ASP A 125 25.77 -4.64 4.02
CA ASP A 125 24.47 -4.02 4.24
C ASP A 125 24.35 -3.62 5.72
N PRO A 126 24.26 -2.32 6.05
CA PRO A 126 24.03 -1.90 7.44
C PRO A 126 22.65 -2.29 7.96
N ARG A 127 21.70 -2.61 7.07
CA ARG A 127 20.31 -2.90 7.40
C ARG A 127 19.79 -4.12 6.67
N PHE A 128 18.70 -4.67 7.19
CA PHE A 128 18.08 -5.90 6.70
C PHE A 128 16.62 -5.63 6.32
N PRO A 129 16.32 -5.28 5.04
CA PRO A 129 14.96 -4.98 4.59
C PRO A 129 13.94 -6.06 4.95
N GLU A 130 14.33 -7.33 4.88
CA GLU A 130 13.50 -8.48 5.24
C GLU A 130 12.98 -8.45 6.69
N SER A 131 13.69 -7.79 7.61
CA SER A 131 13.27 -7.68 9.01
C SER A 131 11.95 -6.90 9.20
N HIS A 132 11.55 -6.13 8.19
CA HIS A 132 10.27 -5.43 8.14
C HIS A 132 9.13 -6.27 7.54
N LEU A 133 9.43 -7.33 6.79
CA LEU A 133 8.44 -8.12 6.03
C LEU A 133 7.74 -9.17 6.91
N LYS A 134 7.15 -8.68 7.99
CA LYS A 134 6.41 -9.48 8.96
C LYS A 134 4.98 -9.72 8.46
N PRO A 135 4.37 -10.88 8.74
CA PRO A 135 2.95 -11.08 8.49
C PRO A 135 2.13 -9.91 9.05
N PRO A 136 1.15 -9.38 8.30
CA PRO A 136 0.29 -8.34 8.84
C PRO A 136 -0.43 -8.87 10.09
N PRO A 137 -0.61 -8.05 11.14
CA PRO A 137 -1.42 -8.45 12.28
C PRO A 137 -2.86 -8.72 11.82
N GLU A 138 -3.57 -9.56 12.56
CA GLU A 138 -5.03 -9.62 12.43
C GLU A 138 -5.59 -8.21 12.69
N PRO A 139 -6.51 -7.71 11.85
CA PRO A 139 -7.10 -6.39 12.08
C PRO A 139 -7.80 -6.35 13.43
N GLU A 140 -7.68 -5.21 14.13
CA GLU A 140 -8.30 -5.00 15.46
C GLU A 140 -9.83 -5.21 15.45
N ASN A 141 -10.46 -5.05 14.29
CA ASN A 141 -11.89 -5.25 14.05
C ASN A 141 -12.12 -6.55 13.23
N PRO A 142 -12.61 -7.66 13.83
CA PRO A 142 -12.54 -9.00 13.23
C PRO A 142 -13.64 -9.40 12.21
N SER A 143 -13.19 -10.18 11.22
CA SER A 143 -13.76 -11.23 10.32
C SER A 143 -15.18 -11.24 9.76
N ASN A 144 -16.17 -10.60 10.37
CA ASN A 144 -17.50 -10.53 9.75
C ASN A 144 -18.27 -9.33 10.30
N PRO A 145 -18.22 -8.15 9.66
CA PRO A 145 -19.07 -7.01 10.03
C PRO A 145 -20.57 -7.34 9.96
N LEU A 146 -20.92 -8.50 9.39
CA LEU A 146 -22.26 -9.05 9.34
C LEU A 146 -22.46 -10.30 10.21
N GLY A 147 -21.65 -10.53 11.25
CA GLY A 147 -21.85 -11.62 12.22
C GLY A 147 -23.21 -11.56 12.93
N TRP A 148 -23.88 -10.41 12.91
CA TRP A 148 -25.26 -10.27 13.34
C TRP A 148 -26.27 -11.06 12.48
N MET A 149 -25.91 -11.49 11.26
CA MET A 149 -26.76 -12.30 10.38
C MET A 149 -27.00 -13.72 10.90
N ASP A 150 -26.10 -14.27 11.72
CA ASP A 150 -26.31 -15.59 12.34
C ASP A 150 -27.56 -15.58 13.24
N TYR A 151 -27.92 -14.42 13.78
CA TYR A 151 -29.16 -14.21 14.54
C TYR A 151 -30.42 -14.09 13.68
N LEU A 152 -30.28 -13.80 12.38
CA LEU A 152 -31.42 -13.58 11.48
C LEU A 152 -31.94 -14.84 10.80
N SER A 153 -31.11 -15.88 10.66
CA SER A 153 -31.48 -17.08 9.88
C SER A 153 -32.73 -17.82 10.39
N LEU A 154 -33.30 -17.39 11.51
CA LEU A 154 -34.47 -17.98 12.17
C LEU A 154 -35.79 -17.18 12.08
N SER A 155 -35.85 -15.99 11.45
CA SER A 155 -37.08 -15.15 11.50
C SER A 155 -37.74 -14.89 10.14
N SER A 156 -38.38 -15.92 9.56
CA SER A 156 -39.25 -15.77 8.37
C SER A 156 -40.40 -14.75 8.53
N TRP A 157 -40.77 -14.39 9.77
CA TRP A 157 -41.77 -13.38 10.06
C TRP A 157 -41.22 -11.94 10.07
N ALA A 158 -39.91 -11.76 10.30
CA ALA A 158 -39.26 -10.44 10.27
C ALA A 158 -39.15 -9.91 8.83
N ALA A 159 -38.74 -10.77 7.90
CA ALA A 159 -38.75 -10.46 6.46
C ALA A 159 -40.17 -10.09 5.99
N LYS A 160 -41.19 -10.83 6.46
CA LYS A 160 -42.61 -10.55 6.13
C LYS A 160 -43.12 -9.24 6.73
N GLY A 161 -42.72 -8.90 7.95
CA GLY A 161 -43.05 -7.61 8.58
C GLY A 161 -42.37 -6.43 7.87
N CYS A 162 -41.12 -6.60 7.45
CA CYS A 162 -40.40 -5.60 6.67
C CYS A 162 -41.02 -5.41 5.27
N ASP A 163 -41.39 -6.48 4.57
CA ASP A 163 -42.07 -6.41 3.28
C ASP A 163 -43.40 -5.66 3.37
N ILE A 164 -44.17 -5.88 4.44
CA ILE A 164 -45.45 -5.18 4.67
C ILE A 164 -45.25 -3.67 4.91
N ILE A 165 -44.18 -3.27 5.60
CA ILE A 165 -43.96 -1.89 6.04
C ILE A 165 -43.18 -1.07 5.02
N PHE A 166 -42.14 -1.67 4.43
CA PHE A 166 -41.23 -1.02 3.50
C PHE A 166 -41.56 -1.31 2.04
N GLY A 167 -42.25 -2.41 1.74
CA GLY A 167 -42.51 -2.87 0.37
C GLY A 167 -41.29 -3.50 -0.32
N PHE A 168 -40.23 -3.80 0.43
CA PHE A 168 -39.01 -4.48 -0.01
C PHE A 168 -38.32 -5.18 1.17
N ASP A 169 -37.24 -5.93 0.88
CA ASP A 169 -36.39 -6.58 1.88
C ASP A 169 -35.17 -5.69 2.27
N PRO A 170 -35.27 -4.87 3.34
CA PRO A 170 -34.17 -4.02 3.79
C PRO A 170 -32.95 -4.79 4.29
N ILE A 171 -33.14 -6.03 4.76
CA ILE A 171 -32.06 -6.88 5.25
C ILE A 171 -31.24 -7.39 4.06
N GLY A 172 -31.92 -7.93 3.04
CA GLY A 172 -31.31 -8.38 1.80
C GLY A 172 -30.55 -7.27 1.08
N GLU A 173 -31.13 -6.06 0.99
CA GLU A 173 -30.47 -4.92 0.35
C GLU A 173 -29.16 -4.51 1.05
N MET A 174 -29.15 -4.49 2.39
CA MET A 174 -27.94 -4.14 3.15
C MET A 174 -26.89 -5.24 3.11
N GLN A 175 -27.33 -6.51 3.08
CA GLN A 175 -26.44 -7.64 2.88
C GLN A 175 -25.75 -7.56 1.52
N GLU A 176 -26.48 -7.34 0.43
CA GLU A 176 -25.88 -7.23 -0.91
C GLU A 176 -24.82 -6.11 -1.00
N LYS A 177 -25.05 -4.99 -0.29
CA LYS A 177 -24.15 -3.83 -0.32
C LYS A 177 -22.89 -4.00 0.53
N LEU A 178 -23.03 -4.48 1.76
CA LEU A 178 -21.97 -4.45 2.78
C LEU A 178 -21.23 -5.78 2.98
N PHE A 179 -21.81 -6.90 2.53
CA PHE A 179 -21.20 -8.22 2.71
C PHE A 179 -19.86 -8.30 1.99
N GLY A 180 -18.83 -8.84 2.62
CA GLY A 180 -17.53 -9.01 1.97
C GLY A 180 -16.38 -9.19 2.97
N ASP A 181 -15.27 -9.70 2.46
CA ASP A 181 -14.02 -9.86 3.21
C ASP A 181 -13.22 -8.55 3.24
N TRP A 182 -13.65 -7.64 4.13
CA TRP A 182 -13.00 -6.34 4.35
C TRP A 182 -11.70 -6.45 5.15
N GLU A 183 -11.52 -7.56 5.87
CA GLU A 183 -10.31 -7.86 6.65
C GLU A 183 -9.11 -8.04 5.73
N ALA A 184 -9.29 -8.77 4.62
CA ALA A 184 -8.24 -8.90 3.62
C ALA A 184 -7.78 -7.53 3.08
N LEU A 185 -8.71 -6.61 2.82
CA LEU A 185 -8.35 -5.25 2.38
C LEU A 185 -7.73 -4.39 3.50
N ALA A 186 -8.16 -4.56 4.75
CA ALA A 186 -7.58 -3.85 5.90
C ALA A 186 -6.11 -4.22 6.12
N SER A 187 -5.76 -5.49 5.92
CA SER A 187 -4.39 -6.00 6.11
C SER A 187 -3.36 -5.30 5.21
N MET A 188 -3.80 -4.75 4.07
CA MET A 188 -2.93 -4.03 3.13
C MET A 188 -2.27 -2.79 3.74
N GLN A 189 -2.85 -2.17 4.78
CA GLN A 189 -2.20 -1.06 5.46
C GLN A 189 -0.86 -1.48 6.06
N ALA A 190 -0.85 -2.54 6.86
CA ALA A 190 0.36 -3.06 7.47
C ALA A 190 1.35 -3.58 6.41
N VAL A 191 0.86 -4.25 5.36
CA VAL A 191 1.68 -4.74 4.25
C VAL A 191 2.44 -3.60 3.56
N LEU A 192 1.76 -2.51 3.22
CA LEU A 192 2.36 -1.38 2.52
C LEU A 192 3.28 -0.56 3.42
N THR A 193 2.95 -0.41 4.70
CA THR A 193 3.83 0.24 5.69
C THR A 193 5.11 -0.56 5.96
N ASN A 194 5.00 -1.89 6.08
CA ASN A 194 6.14 -2.79 6.18
C ASN A 194 7.04 -2.70 4.94
N SER A 195 6.42 -2.68 3.75
CA SER A 195 7.14 -2.54 2.48
C SER A 195 7.83 -1.18 2.34
N GLY A 196 7.19 -0.09 2.76
CA GLY A 196 7.80 1.24 2.79
C GLY A 196 8.99 1.32 3.76
N SER A 197 8.92 0.65 4.90
CA SER A 197 10.05 0.54 5.83
C SER A 197 11.20 -0.28 5.26
N ALA A 198 10.89 -1.40 4.58
CA ALA A 198 11.90 -2.20 3.88
C ALA A 198 12.60 -1.41 2.76
N LEU A 199 11.87 -0.57 2.01
CA LEU A 199 12.46 0.31 0.99
C LEU A 199 13.38 1.37 1.59
N HIS A 200 13.05 1.93 2.75
CA HIS A 200 13.95 2.84 3.46
C HIS A 200 15.26 2.17 3.86
N ASP A 201 15.19 0.93 4.36
CA ASP A 201 16.38 0.16 4.70
C ASP A 201 17.22 -0.22 3.46
N LEU A 202 16.54 -0.57 2.36
CA LEU A 202 17.17 -0.79 1.06
C LEU A 202 17.89 0.47 0.56
N ALA A 203 17.24 1.63 0.65
CA ALA A 203 17.83 2.92 0.27
C ALA A 203 19.07 3.24 1.11
N ALA A 204 19.02 2.99 2.43
CA ALA A 204 20.17 3.14 3.31
C ALA A 204 21.33 2.21 2.92
N ASN A 205 21.04 0.97 2.50
CA ASN A 205 22.06 0.03 2.01
C ASN A 205 22.72 0.54 0.70
N ILE A 206 21.91 1.00 -0.27
CA ILE A 206 22.41 1.59 -1.54
C ILE A 206 23.29 2.81 -1.24
N GLN A 207 22.83 3.73 -0.39
CA GLN A 207 23.56 4.93 -0.02
C GLN A 207 24.88 4.62 0.72
N SER A 208 24.87 3.64 1.63
CA SER A 208 26.06 3.22 2.37
C SER A 208 27.17 2.73 1.42
N GLY A 209 26.80 1.93 0.41
CA GLY A 209 27.73 1.49 -0.61
C GLY A 209 28.22 2.64 -1.50
N ALA A 210 27.35 3.59 -1.88
CA ALA A 210 27.74 4.78 -2.64
C ALA A 210 28.77 5.63 -1.89
N THR A 211 28.54 5.92 -0.60
CA THR A 211 29.46 6.67 0.25
C THR A 211 30.78 5.92 0.46
N THR A 212 30.74 4.59 0.58
CA THR A 212 31.97 3.77 0.65
C THR A 212 32.76 3.87 -0.66
N LEU A 213 32.07 3.73 -1.79
CA LEU A 213 32.66 3.79 -3.13
C LEU A 213 33.34 5.13 -3.41
N GLN A 214 32.75 6.24 -2.98
CA GLN A 214 33.31 7.59 -3.13
C GLN A 214 34.70 7.72 -2.47
N SER A 215 34.96 6.98 -1.40
CA SER A 215 36.27 7.00 -0.73
C SER A 215 37.35 6.26 -1.52
N THR A 216 36.95 5.25 -2.28
CA THR A 216 37.83 4.34 -3.04
C THR A 216 37.93 4.67 -4.52
N TRP A 217 37.06 5.54 -5.03
CA TRP A 217 37.00 5.93 -6.44
C TRP A 217 36.72 7.43 -6.59
N ARG A 218 37.77 8.15 -6.96
CA ARG A 218 37.83 9.61 -7.11
C ARG A 218 38.22 9.97 -8.53
N GLY A 219 37.60 11.01 -9.07
CA GLY A 219 37.67 11.40 -10.47
C GLY A 219 36.28 11.78 -10.95
N ASN A 220 36.18 12.33 -12.15
CA ASN A 220 34.89 12.76 -12.70
C ASN A 220 33.90 11.58 -12.80
N ALA A 221 34.40 10.42 -13.20
CA ALA A 221 33.69 9.15 -13.27
C ALA A 221 33.13 8.73 -11.89
N GLY A 222 33.99 8.68 -10.87
CA GLY A 222 33.61 8.28 -9.51
C GLY A 222 32.64 9.25 -8.84
N ASP A 223 32.83 10.55 -9.04
CA ASP A 223 31.91 11.57 -8.51
C ASP A 223 30.53 11.49 -9.17
N THR A 224 30.48 11.18 -10.46
CA THR A 224 29.22 10.98 -11.20
C THR A 224 28.50 9.72 -10.74
N ALA A 225 29.24 8.62 -10.51
CA ALA A 225 28.67 7.40 -9.94
C ALA A 225 28.12 7.65 -8.53
N TYR A 226 28.87 8.34 -7.67
CA TYR A 226 28.41 8.70 -6.33
C TYR A 226 27.06 9.42 -6.36
N ARG A 227 26.96 10.43 -7.23
CA ARG A 227 25.72 11.19 -7.43
C ARG A 227 24.59 10.29 -7.91
N TYR A 228 24.82 9.49 -8.96
CA TYR A 228 23.81 8.59 -9.51
C TYR A 228 23.22 7.65 -8.45
N PHE A 229 24.07 7.00 -7.66
CA PHE A 229 23.61 6.07 -6.63
C PHE A 229 22.99 6.76 -5.41
N THR A 230 23.39 8.00 -5.12
CA THR A 230 22.71 8.83 -4.10
C THR A 230 21.32 9.26 -4.58
N ASP A 231 21.19 9.66 -5.84
CA ASP A 231 19.90 9.99 -6.46
C ASP A 231 19.00 8.74 -6.50
N LEU A 232 19.57 7.56 -6.79
CA LEU A 232 18.86 6.27 -6.72
C LEU A 232 18.37 5.98 -5.30
N ALA A 233 19.25 6.03 -4.30
CA ALA A 233 18.88 5.78 -2.91
C ALA A 233 17.78 6.73 -2.44
N THR A 234 17.89 8.02 -2.77
CA THR A 234 16.87 9.03 -2.45
C THR A 234 15.54 8.73 -3.14
N ALA A 235 15.56 8.31 -4.41
CA ALA A 235 14.34 7.94 -5.13
C ALA A 235 13.69 6.68 -4.54
N VAL A 236 14.48 5.68 -4.12
CA VAL A 236 13.98 4.48 -3.44
C VAL A 236 13.33 4.83 -2.11
N ASP A 237 13.95 5.68 -1.30
CA ASP A 237 13.39 6.15 -0.02
C ASP A 237 12.08 6.94 -0.22
N ALA A 238 12.00 7.74 -1.27
CA ALA A 238 10.81 8.52 -1.62
C ALA A 238 9.58 7.66 -1.97
N LEU A 239 9.74 6.38 -2.28
CA LEU A 239 8.62 5.45 -2.51
C LEU A 239 7.86 5.11 -1.22
N LYS A 240 8.47 5.27 -0.04
CA LYS A 240 7.87 4.95 1.26
C LYS A 240 6.59 5.74 1.53
N ASP A 241 6.61 7.04 1.26
CA ASP A 241 5.50 7.93 1.62
C ASP A 241 4.23 7.64 0.80
N PRO A 242 4.28 7.50 -0.53
CA PRO A 242 3.12 7.07 -1.32
C PRO A 242 2.57 5.71 -0.85
N LEU A 243 3.42 4.71 -0.57
CA LEU A 243 2.97 3.41 -0.07
C LEU A 243 2.24 3.53 1.27
N ASN A 244 2.75 4.33 2.21
CA ASN A 244 2.09 4.58 3.49
C ASN A 244 0.73 5.27 3.30
N LYS A 245 0.62 6.24 2.39
CA LYS A 245 -0.66 6.90 2.09
C LYS A 245 -1.68 5.95 1.46
N ILE A 246 -1.23 5.07 0.56
CA ILE A 246 -2.09 4.03 -0.03
C ILE A 246 -2.56 3.08 1.07
N GLY A 247 -1.66 2.62 1.93
CA GLY A 247 -2.01 1.78 3.10
C GLY A 247 -3.02 2.43 4.02
N GLU A 248 -2.85 3.72 4.33
CA GLU A 248 -3.80 4.47 5.15
C GLU A 248 -5.19 4.56 4.52
N ALA A 249 -5.27 4.70 3.19
CA ALA A 249 -6.54 4.71 2.47
C ALA A 249 -7.29 3.37 2.63
N TYR A 250 -6.58 2.23 2.58
CA TYR A 250 -7.16 0.91 2.85
C TYR A 250 -7.75 0.82 4.26
N ARG A 251 -7.00 1.28 5.27
CA ARG A 251 -7.44 1.27 6.67
C ARG A 251 -8.71 2.09 6.87
N VAL A 252 -8.72 3.34 6.41
CA VAL A 252 -9.87 4.25 6.55
C VAL A 252 -11.12 3.68 5.87
N MET A 253 -10.97 3.07 4.68
CA MET A 253 -12.07 2.40 4.00
C MET A 253 -12.61 1.22 4.82
N ALA A 254 -11.73 0.31 5.25
CA ALA A 254 -12.13 -0.88 5.99
C ALA A 254 -12.83 -0.54 7.32
N GLU A 255 -12.29 0.42 8.08
CA GLU A 255 -12.92 0.91 9.32
C GLU A 255 -14.30 1.54 9.08
N SER A 256 -14.44 2.29 7.99
CA SER A 256 -15.72 2.93 7.63
C SER A 256 -16.79 1.88 7.28
N VAL A 257 -16.41 0.83 6.55
CA VAL A 257 -17.34 -0.25 6.21
C VAL A 257 -17.67 -1.10 7.42
N TRP A 258 -16.68 -1.41 8.27
CA TRP A 258 -16.91 -2.13 9.52
C TRP A 258 -17.88 -1.37 10.45
N ALA A 259 -17.64 -0.07 10.67
CA ALA A 259 -18.52 0.76 11.48
C ALA A 259 -19.94 0.85 10.91
N ALA A 260 -20.07 0.88 9.58
CA ALA A 260 -21.38 0.83 8.93
C ALA A 260 -22.07 -0.52 9.14
N GLY A 261 -21.35 -1.64 9.02
CA GLY A 261 -21.88 -2.99 9.28
C GLY A 261 -22.42 -3.14 10.71
N GLU A 262 -21.67 -2.68 11.71
CA GLU A 262 -22.11 -2.69 13.12
C GLU A 262 -23.38 -1.85 13.33
N ALA A 263 -23.41 -0.63 12.78
CA ALA A 263 -24.55 0.25 12.91
C ALA A 263 -25.80 -0.28 12.20
N VAL A 264 -25.63 -0.86 11.01
CA VAL A 264 -26.71 -1.53 10.27
C VAL A 264 -27.21 -2.75 11.05
N GLY A 265 -26.32 -3.57 11.61
CA GLY A 265 -26.69 -4.72 12.43
C GLY A 265 -27.51 -4.32 13.67
N GLY A 266 -27.13 -3.23 14.33
CA GLY A 266 -27.90 -2.65 15.44
C GLY A 266 -29.29 -2.15 15.01
N ALA A 267 -29.35 -1.41 13.90
CA ALA A 267 -30.61 -0.89 13.36
C ALA A 267 -31.57 -2.01 12.92
N LEU A 268 -31.05 -3.06 12.28
CA LEU A 268 -31.83 -4.21 11.84
C LEU A 268 -32.35 -5.04 13.02
N LYS A 269 -31.58 -5.22 14.10
CA LYS A 269 -32.11 -5.81 15.35
C LYS A 269 -33.29 -5.01 15.90
N GLY A 270 -33.16 -3.68 15.96
CA GLY A 270 -34.26 -2.81 16.41
C GLY A 270 -35.48 -2.85 15.50
N LEU A 271 -35.27 -2.98 14.18
CA LEU A 271 -36.35 -3.15 13.19
C LEU A 271 -37.13 -4.43 13.46
N ILE A 272 -36.43 -5.52 13.74
CA ILE A 272 -37.02 -6.83 14.03
C ILE A 272 -37.84 -6.78 15.32
N ASP A 273 -37.29 -6.19 16.39
CA ASP A 273 -38.00 -6.03 17.66
C ASP A 273 -39.28 -5.20 17.49
N SER A 274 -39.19 -4.08 16.78
CA SER A 274 -40.34 -3.21 16.50
C SER A 274 -41.40 -3.92 15.66
N ALA A 275 -40.99 -4.75 14.69
CA ALA A 275 -41.89 -5.54 13.86
C ALA A 275 -42.66 -6.60 14.66
N VAL A 276 -42.03 -7.24 15.67
CA VAL A 276 -42.73 -8.15 16.62
C VAL A 276 -43.83 -7.38 17.33
N VAL A 277 -43.48 -6.25 17.93
CA VAL A 277 -44.39 -5.47 18.77
C VAL A 277 -45.55 -4.93 17.93
N ALA A 278 -45.26 -4.39 16.75
CA ALA A 278 -46.28 -3.93 15.80
C ALA A 278 -47.23 -5.06 15.38
N GLY A 279 -46.70 -6.24 15.07
CA GLY A 279 -47.49 -7.42 14.68
C GLY A 279 -48.41 -7.91 15.81
N ILE A 280 -47.90 -8.00 17.04
CA ILE A 280 -48.69 -8.36 18.23
C ILE A 280 -49.77 -7.31 18.50
N ALA A 281 -49.42 -6.02 18.47
CA ALA A 281 -50.33 -4.91 18.74
C ALA A 281 -51.46 -4.82 17.70
N ALA A 282 -51.15 -5.04 16.41
CA ALA A 282 -52.14 -5.09 15.34
C ALA A 282 -53.09 -6.31 15.47
N ALA A 283 -52.57 -7.48 15.81
CA ALA A 283 -53.39 -8.67 16.07
C ALA A 283 -54.30 -8.48 17.31
N ALA A 284 -53.78 -7.90 18.38
CA ALA A 284 -54.59 -7.57 19.56
C ALA A 284 -55.65 -6.49 19.25
N GLY A 285 -55.30 -5.47 18.47
CA GLY A 285 -56.21 -4.40 18.05
C GLY A 285 -57.37 -4.88 17.17
N THR A 286 -57.13 -5.86 16.29
CA THR A 286 -58.18 -6.48 15.45
C THR A 286 -59.14 -7.34 16.27
N ILE A 287 -58.63 -8.11 17.24
CA ILE A 287 -59.46 -8.94 18.14
C ILE A 287 -60.30 -8.07 19.10
N THR A 288 -59.75 -6.95 19.57
CA THR A 288 -60.42 -6.09 20.55
C THR A 288 -61.19 -4.92 19.93
N ALA A 289 -61.15 -4.77 18.60
CA ALA A 289 -61.92 -3.76 17.85
C ALA A 289 -63.44 -3.88 18.10
N GLU A 290 -63.93 -5.09 18.38
CA GLU A 290 -65.34 -5.36 18.71
C GLU A 290 -65.79 -4.67 20.03
N THR A 291 -64.84 -4.30 20.90
CA THR A 291 -65.12 -3.68 22.21
C THR A 291 -65.05 -2.15 22.20
N GLY A 292 -64.75 -1.52 21.05
CA GLY A 292 -64.67 -0.06 20.87
C GLY A 292 -63.46 0.63 21.50
N VAL A 293 -62.92 0.09 22.60
CA VAL A 293 -61.71 0.60 23.28
C VAL A 293 -60.42 -0.03 22.72
N GLY A 294 -60.51 -1.26 22.23
CA GLY A 294 -59.36 -2.03 21.76
C GLY A 294 -58.70 -1.55 20.47
N ALA A 295 -59.48 -0.99 19.54
CA ALA A 295 -58.96 -0.48 18.28
C ALA A 295 -58.02 0.72 18.48
N VAL A 296 -58.36 1.64 19.38
CA VAL A 296 -57.58 2.88 19.59
C VAL A 296 -56.20 2.58 20.20
N VAL A 297 -56.14 1.64 21.15
CA VAL A 297 -54.87 1.27 21.82
C VAL A 297 -54.00 0.42 20.90
N GLY A 298 -54.58 -0.60 20.24
CA GLY A 298 -53.82 -1.52 19.38
C GLY A 298 -53.23 -0.85 18.13
N TYR A 299 -54.02 -0.03 17.41
CA TYR A 299 -53.52 0.69 16.23
C TYR A 299 -52.59 1.85 16.57
N GLY A 300 -52.75 2.49 17.74
CA GLY A 300 -51.84 3.54 18.21
C GLY A 300 -50.43 3.01 18.49
N ILE A 301 -50.32 1.87 19.19
CA ILE A 301 -49.04 1.20 19.45
C ILE A 301 -48.40 0.75 18.14
N ALA A 302 -49.16 0.11 17.25
CA ALA A 302 -48.65 -0.30 15.93
C ALA A 302 -48.13 0.88 15.10
N GLY A 303 -48.80 2.03 15.13
CA GLY A 303 -48.35 3.24 14.43
C GLY A 303 -47.04 3.82 14.97
N VAL A 304 -46.83 3.79 16.29
CA VAL A 304 -45.58 4.23 16.92
C VAL A 304 -44.42 3.31 16.52
N GLU A 305 -44.64 1.99 16.52
CA GLU A 305 -43.62 1.03 16.11
C GLU A 305 -43.24 1.19 14.63
N VAL A 306 -44.22 1.43 13.73
CA VAL A 306 -43.92 1.73 12.32
C VAL A 306 -43.06 2.99 12.17
N ALA A 307 -43.35 4.05 12.93
CA ALA A 307 -42.54 5.26 12.91
C ALA A 307 -41.11 5.01 13.43
N ASN A 308 -40.96 4.18 14.47
CA ASN A 308 -39.65 3.77 14.97
C ASN A 308 -38.88 2.94 13.93
N MET A 309 -39.56 2.05 13.22
CA MET A 309 -38.97 1.27 12.13
C MET A 309 -38.46 2.17 10.99
N LEU A 310 -39.25 3.13 10.53
CA LEU A 310 -38.81 4.09 9.50
C LEU A 310 -37.58 4.89 9.96
N ARG A 311 -37.52 5.28 11.24
CA ARG A 311 -36.35 5.97 11.82
C ARG A 311 -35.11 5.09 11.80
N LEU A 312 -35.20 3.85 12.29
CA LEU A 312 -34.08 2.89 12.32
C LEU A 312 -33.57 2.58 10.91
N TRP A 313 -34.47 2.44 9.94
CA TRP A 313 -34.09 2.28 8.54
C TRP A 313 -33.36 3.51 7.97
N GLY A 314 -33.83 4.72 8.30
CA GLY A 314 -33.14 5.95 7.94
C GLY A 314 -31.73 6.04 8.53
N GLU A 315 -31.55 5.59 9.78
CA GLU A 315 -30.23 5.50 10.42
C GLU A 315 -29.33 4.49 9.70
N ALA A 316 -29.81 3.27 9.45
CA ALA A 316 -29.06 2.24 8.71
C ALA A 316 -28.60 2.73 7.33
N THR A 317 -29.50 3.37 6.59
CA THR A 317 -29.22 3.91 5.25
C THR A 317 -28.13 4.99 5.30
N LYS A 318 -28.15 5.86 6.31
CA LYS A 318 -27.11 6.90 6.49
C LYS A 318 -25.73 6.28 6.71
N PHE A 319 -25.63 5.20 7.48
CA PHE A 319 -24.36 4.50 7.68
C PHE A 319 -23.87 3.80 6.41
N ALA A 320 -24.77 3.16 5.65
CA ALA A 320 -24.43 2.57 4.34
C ALA A 320 -23.96 3.63 3.32
N GLN A 321 -24.56 4.83 3.34
CA GLN A 321 -24.11 5.96 2.53
C GLN A 321 -22.71 6.44 2.93
N ASN A 322 -22.40 6.47 4.23
CA ASN A 322 -21.05 6.82 4.71
C ASN A 322 -20.01 5.78 4.25
N ALA A 323 -20.33 4.48 4.29
CA ALA A 323 -19.46 3.43 3.76
C ALA A 323 -19.23 3.58 2.24
N THR A 324 -20.29 3.90 1.49
CA THR A 324 -20.19 4.19 0.06
C THR A 324 -19.27 5.38 -0.21
N ALA A 325 -19.44 6.47 0.54
CA ALA A 325 -18.59 7.65 0.43
C ALA A 325 -17.12 7.34 0.76
N ALA A 326 -16.86 6.47 1.76
CA ALA A 326 -15.52 6.04 2.10
C ALA A 326 -14.85 5.22 0.98
N VAL A 327 -15.58 4.31 0.33
CA VAL A 327 -15.08 3.53 -0.81
C VAL A 327 -14.77 4.45 -2.01
N LEU A 328 -15.61 5.45 -2.27
CA LEU A 328 -15.34 6.44 -3.32
C LEU A 328 -14.14 7.33 -2.99
N LEU A 329 -14.02 7.77 -1.73
CA LEU A 329 -12.86 8.52 -1.26
C LEU A 329 -11.58 7.70 -1.39
N PHE A 330 -11.61 6.42 -1.02
CA PHE A 330 -10.51 5.48 -1.19
C PHE A 330 -10.03 5.45 -2.64
N ARG A 331 -10.93 5.28 -3.61
CA ARG A 331 -10.56 5.33 -5.04
C ARG A 331 -9.89 6.64 -5.44
N SER A 332 -10.43 7.77 -4.98
CA SER A 332 -9.87 9.10 -5.26
C SER A 332 -8.45 9.25 -4.70
N VAL A 333 -8.25 8.83 -3.44
CA VAL A 333 -6.94 8.84 -2.79
C VAL A 333 -5.96 7.91 -3.49
N LEU A 334 -6.39 6.71 -3.88
CA LEU A 334 -5.56 5.79 -4.66
C LEU A 334 -5.10 6.43 -5.97
N THR A 335 -6.00 6.95 -6.80
CA THR A 335 -5.61 7.56 -8.08
C THR A 335 -4.58 8.68 -7.90
N GLY A 336 -4.76 9.54 -6.89
CA GLY A 336 -3.79 10.61 -6.59
C GLY A 336 -2.44 10.09 -6.11
N THR A 337 -2.44 9.14 -5.17
CA THR A 337 -1.20 8.60 -4.57
C THR A 337 -0.45 7.64 -5.48
N LEU A 338 -1.15 6.92 -6.36
CA LEU A 338 -0.54 6.11 -7.41
C LEU A 338 0.16 7.01 -8.44
N SER A 339 -0.43 8.17 -8.79
CA SER A 339 0.27 9.18 -9.58
C SER A 339 1.52 9.68 -8.88
N ASP A 340 1.49 9.95 -7.57
CA ASP A 340 2.69 10.34 -6.80
C ASP A 340 3.77 9.25 -6.89
N LEU A 341 3.39 7.97 -6.77
CA LEU A 341 4.30 6.82 -6.88
C LEU A 341 4.93 6.74 -8.28
N GLU A 342 4.16 6.93 -9.33
CA GLU A 342 4.65 6.95 -10.72
C GLU A 342 5.55 8.16 -11.04
N MET A 343 5.33 9.28 -10.36
CA MET A 343 6.13 10.50 -10.50
C MET A 343 7.50 10.41 -9.82
N VAL A 344 7.75 9.41 -8.97
CA VAL A 344 9.09 9.15 -8.43
C VAL A 344 10.03 8.78 -9.58
N LYS A 345 10.89 9.72 -9.94
CA LYS A 345 11.84 9.57 -11.04
C LYS A 345 13.03 8.73 -10.58
N LEU A 346 12.98 7.44 -10.89
CA LEU A 346 14.17 6.60 -10.81
C LEU A 346 15.20 7.09 -11.83
N PRO A 347 16.50 7.17 -11.45
CA PRO A 347 17.53 7.64 -12.37
C PRO A 347 17.68 6.65 -13.54
N VAL A 348 17.97 7.15 -14.74
CA VAL A 348 18.15 6.32 -15.94
C VAL A 348 19.64 6.08 -16.18
N ILE A 349 19.99 4.85 -16.59
CA ILE A 349 21.34 4.52 -17.05
C ILE A 349 21.48 4.96 -18.52
N GLY A 350 22.52 5.74 -18.85
CA GLY A 350 22.73 6.30 -20.19
C GLY A 350 21.92 7.58 -20.45
N GLY A 351 22.44 8.47 -21.31
CA GLY A 351 21.80 9.76 -21.67
C GLY A 351 22.53 11.04 -21.20
N GLY A 352 23.81 10.93 -20.84
CA GLY A 352 24.64 12.08 -20.45
C GLY A 352 24.56 12.49 -18.97
N ALA A 353 23.71 11.84 -18.18
CA ALA A 353 23.57 12.04 -16.72
C ALA A 353 23.74 10.76 -15.87
N GLY A 354 23.70 9.57 -16.47
CA GLY A 354 24.02 8.30 -15.78
C GLY A 354 25.52 8.01 -15.80
N TYR A 355 26.01 7.20 -14.85
CA TYR A 355 27.36 6.63 -14.91
C TYR A 355 27.43 5.51 -15.97
N ASP A 356 27.25 5.89 -17.23
CA ASP A 356 27.65 5.07 -18.36
C ASP A 356 29.10 5.43 -18.60
N HIS A 357 30.05 4.58 -18.17
CA HIS A 357 31.45 4.82 -18.51
C HIS A 357 31.54 4.66 -20.02
N PRO A 358 31.72 5.73 -20.82
CA PRO A 358 31.50 5.70 -22.27
C PRO A 358 32.44 4.76 -23.04
N LEU A 359 33.38 4.11 -22.34
CA LEU A 359 34.34 3.17 -22.88
C LEU A 359 34.11 1.70 -22.48
N ALA A 360 33.12 1.38 -21.64
CA ALA A 360 32.75 -0.01 -21.36
C ALA A 360 32.31 -0.77 -22.64
N GLY A 361 31.75 -0.05 -23.63
CA GLY A 361 31.42 -0.58 -24.96
C GLY A 361 32.49 -0.36 -26.05
N ALA A 362 33.48 0.50 -25.83
CA ALA A 362 34.45 0.88 -26.88
C ALA A 362 35.53 -0.20 -27.14
N GLY A 363 35.64 -1.21 -26.29
CA GLY A 363 36.58 -2.32 -26.44
C GLY A 363 36.13 -3.47 -27.34
N GLN A 364 34.91 -3.42 -27.92
CA GLN A 364 34.39 -4.49 -28.79
C GLN A 364 34.49 -4.20 -30.30
N HIS A 365 35.02 -3.04 -30.69
CA HIS A 365 35.23 -2.65 -32.10
C HIS A 365 36.62 -2.07 -32.35
N GLY A 366 37.66 -2.80 -31.91
CA GLY A 366 39.06 -2.55 -32.26
C GLY A 366 39.69 -3.79 -32.86
#